data_AF-A0AAV5VJ98-F1
#
_entry.id   AF-A0AAV5VJ98-F1
#
_cell.length_a   1.000
_cell.length_b   1.000
_cell.length_c   1.000
_cell.angle_alpha   90.00
_cell.angle_beta   90.00
_cell.angle_gamma   90.00
#
_symmetry.space_group_name_H-M   'P 1'
#
loop_
_entity.id
_entity.type
_entity.pdbx_description
1 polymer ?
#
loop_
_entity_poly.entity_id
_entity_poly.type
_entity_poly.pdbx_seq_one_letter_code
_entity_poly.pdbx_strand_id
1 'polypeptide(L)'
;DLPPSLAPLPCGEKSRNRELEMIEKFCDIDPMEFFAFPANEPPPPPPPLELDIYPTFAEFIDIGGASKHVITNKGTQRIVWKVRCSNNSLFKVCPVFAFLDPNQSMDLHVRSLVEYSIYCTLLHIAYLFS
;
A
#
# COMPACT_ATOMS: atom_id res chain seq x y z
N ASP A 1 -63.92 9.15 -32.24
CA ASP A 1 -62.60 8.51 -32.20
C ASP A 1 -62.05 8.27 -33.60
N LEU A 2 -60.98 8.99 -33.91
CA LEU A 2 -60.13 8.93 -35.12
C LEU A 2 -58.87 8.08 -34.76
N PRO A 3 -58.02 7.55 -35.67
CA PRO A 3 -58.10 7.55 -37.14
C PRO A 3 -57.50 6.22 -37.76
N PRO A 4 -56.85 6.20 -38.95
CA PRO A 4 -57.12 5.20 -39.98
C PRO A 4 -55.85 4.43 -40.43
N SER A 5 -56.03 3.53 -41.39
CA SER A 5 -55.14 3.21 -42.52
C SER A 5 -53.61 3.09 -42.29
N LEU A 6 -53.12 1.88 -42.56
CA LEU A 6 -51.76 1.60 -43.00
C LEU A 6 -51.24 2.65 -43.99
N ALA A 7 -50.04 3.18 -43.71
CA ALA A 7 -49.13 3.77 -44.68
C ALA A 7 -47.75 3.08 -44.55
N PRO A 8 -46.98 2.92 -45.63
CA PRO A 8 -45.73 2.15 -45.63
C PRO A 8 -44.59 2.92 -44.94
N LEU A 9 -43.67 2.19 -44.32
CA LEU A 9 -42.45 2.74 -43.72
C LEU A 9 -41.58 3.47 -44.77
N PRO A 10 -41.10 4.70 -44.52
CA PRO A 10 -39.99 5.24 -45.30
C PRO A 10 -38.69 4.56 -44.85
N CYS A 11 -38.12 3.80 -45.79
CA CYS A 11 -36.78 3.24 -45.72
C CYS A 11 -35.73 4.37 -45.81
N GLY A 12 -34.73 4.38 -44.92
CA GLY A 12 -33.37 4.75 -45.34
C GLY A 12 -32.77 6.13 -45.03
N GLU A 13 -33.29 6.93 -44.08
CA GLU A 13 -32.68 8.25 -43.78
C GLU A 13 -32.06 8.41 -42.38
N LYS A 14 -32.33 7.51 -41.43
CA LYS A 14 -31.91 7.71 -40.03
C LYS A 14 -30.49 7.23 -39.70
N SER A 15 -29.91 6.37 -40.54
CA SER A 15 -28.56 5.81 -40.29
C SER A 15 -27.44 6.74 -40.73
N ARG A 16 -27.62 7.50 -41.82
CA ARG A 16 -26.59 8.43 -42.33
C ARG A 16 -26.31 9.60 -41.39
N ASN A 17 -27.30 10.05 -40.61
CA ASN A 17 -27.11 11.19 -39.71
C ASN A 17 -26.22 10.87 -38.51
N ARG A 18 -26.31 9.65 -37.94
CA ARG A 18 -25.46 9.26 -36.80
C ARG A 18 -24.00 9.05 -37.17
N GLU A 19 -23.77 8.52 -38.36
CA GLU A 19 -22.41 8.25 -38.84
C GLU A 19 -21.69 9.56 -39.18
N LEU A 20 -22.40 10.51 -39.81
CA LEU A 20 -21.89 11.87 -40.06
C LEU A 20 -21.68 12.66 -38.76
N GLU A 21 -22.58 12.57 -37.78
CA GLU A 21 -22.40 13.19 -36.45
C GLU A 21 -21.19 12.62 -35.69
N MET A 22 -20.90 11.32 -35.85
CA MET A 22 -19.72 10.70 -35.23
C MET A 22 -18.42 11.10 -35.95
N ILE A 23 -18.46 11.27 -37.27
CA ILE A 23 -17.30 11.71 -38.06
C ILE A 23 -17.00 13.19 -37.80
N GLU A 24 -18.00 14.06 -37.75
CA GLU A 24 -17.81 15.48 -37.40
C GLU A 24 -17.21 15.63 -35.99
N LYS A 25 -17.72 14.86 -35.01
CA LYS A 25 -17.15 14.82 -33.66
C LYS A 25 -15.71 14.35 -33.61
N PHE A 26 -15.27 13.55 -34.58
CA PHE A 26 -13.88 13.08 -34.65
C PHE A 26 -12.96 14.10 -35.32
N CYS A 27 -13.48 14.88 -36.28
CA CYS A 27 -12.74 15.95 -36.95
C CYS A 27 -12.50 17.17 -36.07
N ASP A 28 -13.34 17.39 -35.05
CA ASP A 28 -13.19 18.47 -34.06
C ASP A 28 -12.25 18.12 -32.88
N ILE A 29 -11.79 16.87 -32.79
CA ILE A 29 -10.80 16.48 -31.77
C ILE A 29 -9.41 16.83 -32.32
N ASP A 30 -8.81 17.87 -31.78
CA ASP A 30 -7.43 18.24 -32.10
C ASP A 30 -6.54 17.01 -31.83
N PRO A 31 -5.80 16.49 -32.82
CA PRO A 31 -4.98 15.29 -32.64
C PRO A 31 -3.96 15.44 -31.50
N MET A 32 -3.61 16.67 -31.12
CA MET A 32 -2.79 16.96 -29.94
C MET A 32 -3.47 16.61 -28.61
N GLU A 33 -4.80 16.72 -28.48
CA GLU A 33 -5.52 16.35 -27.25
C GLU A 33 -5.72 14.84 -27.11
N PHE A 34 -5.89 14.11 -28.22
CA PHE A 34 -6.02 12.65 -28.17
C PHE A 34 -4.71 11.94 -27.76
N PHE A 35 -3.56 12.52 -28.12
CA PHE A 35 -2.23 12.06 -27.71
C PHE A 35 -1.66 12.81 -26.51
N ALA A 36 -2.42 13.74 -25.91
CA ALA A 36 -2.05 14.32 -24.63
C ALA A 36 -2.19 13.21 -23.58
N PHE A 37 -1.09 12.51 -23.33
CA PHE A 37 -0.95 11.73 -22.12
C PHE A 37 -1.38 12.65 -20.98
N PRO A 38 -2.39 12.27 -20.16
CA PRO A 38 -2.73 13.08 -19.00
C PRO A 38 -1.43 13.28 -18.25
N ALA A 39 -1.08 14.54 -17.97
CA ALA A 39 0.16 14.89 -17.30
C ALA A 39 0.29 13.93 -16.10
N ASN A 40 1.30 13.06 -16.12
CA ASN A 40 1.42 11.95 -15.17
C ASN A 40 1.20 12.51 -13.76
N GLU A 41 0.01 12.30 -13.20
CA GLU A 41 -0.23 12.65 -11.81
C GLU A 41 0.82 11.85 -11.02
N PRO A 42 1.65 12.50 -10.19
CA PRO A 42 2.60 11.79 -9.37
C PRO A 42 1.83 10.67 -8.67
N PRO A 43 2.32 9.42 -8.69
CA PRO A 43 1.64 8.34 -8.01
C PRO A 43 1.34 8.80 -6.58
N PRO A 44 0.10 8.62 -6.08
CA PRO A 44 -0.30 9.13 -4.79
C PRO A 44 0.76 8.72 -3.75
N PRO A 45 1.18 9.64 -2.87
CA PRO A 45 2.22 9.36 -1.90
C PRO A 45 1.85 8.10 -1.12
N PRO A 46 2.82 7.21 -0.83
CA PRO A 46 2.56 6.02 -0.04
C PRO A 46 1.84 6.43 1.25
N PRO A 47 0.78 5.70 1.67
CA PRO A 47 0.09 6.02 2.90
C PRO A 47 1.10 6.10 4.07
N PRO A 48 0.94 7.06 5.00
CA PRO A 48 1.81 7.19 6.15
C PRO A 48 1.88 5.86 6.90
N LEU A 49 3.09 5.38 7.19
CA LEU A 49 3.25 4.22 8.05
C LEU A 49 2.89 4.60 9.48
N GLU A 50 1.80 4.06 9.98
CA GLU A 50 1.36 4.23 11.37
C GLU A 50 1.80 3.03 12.21
N LEU A 51 3.12 2.82 12.34
CA LEU A 51 3.71 1.77 13.18
C LEU A 51 4.50 2.39 14.33
N ASP A 52 4.19 1.98 15.56
CA ASP A 52 4.84 2.48 16.77
C ASP A 52 5.58 1.34 17.49
N ILE A 53 6.77 1.62 18.03
CA ILE A 53 7.61 0.62 18.71
C ILE A 53 8.13 1.21 20.01
N TYR A 54 7.84 0.54 21.12
CA TYR A 54 8.23 1.00 22.45
C TYR A 54 8.77 -0.14 23.34
N PRO A 55 9.90 0.05 24.04
CA PRO A 55 10.84 1.17 23.92
C PRO A 55 11.56 1.17 22.56
N THR A 56 12.07 2.31 22.10
CA THR A 56 12.76 2.41 20.81
C THR A 56 14.19 1.84 20.84
N PHE A 57 14.78 1.78 22.02
CA PHE A 57 16.10 1.20 22.27
C PHE A 57 16.03 0.22 23.44
N ALA A 58 16.97 -0.72 23.46
CA ALA A 58 17.15 -1.66 24.56
C ALA A 58 18.56 -1.51 25.12
N GLU A 59 18.65 -1.39 26.43
CA GLU A 59 19.91 -1.43 27.16
C GLU A 59 20.03 -2.79 27.85
N PHE A 60 21.18 -3.43 27.69
CA PHE A 60 21.48 -4.71 28.29
C PHE A 60 22.66 -4.56 29.26
N ILE A 61 22.57 -5.22 30.40
CA ILE A 61 23.68 -5.31 31.35
C ILE A 61 24.67 -6.40 30.93
N ASP A 62 25.88 -6.36 31.49
CA ASP A 62 26.99 -7.20 31.07
C ASP A 62 26.77 -8.71 31.25
N ILE A 63 25.79 -9.13 32.06
CA ILE A 63 25.48 -10.55 32.36
C ILE A 63 24.42 -11.11 31.38
N GLY A 64 24.19 -10.42 30.26
CA GLY A 64 23.08 -10.71 29.35
C GLY A 64 21.75 -10.12 29.84
N GLY A 65 20.67 -10.43 29.12
CA GLY A 65 19.36 -9.88 29.46
C GLY A 65 18.31 -10.11 28.38
N ALA A 66 17.06 -9.81 28.71
CA ALA A 66 15.95 -9.80 27.77
C ALA A 66 15.27 -8.44 27.78
N SER A 67 15.09 -7.86 26.61
CA SER A 67 14.29 -6.65 26.39
C SER A 67 12.99 -7.03 25.71
N LYS A 68 11.92 -6.40 26.17
CA LYS A 68 10.59 -6.55 25.60
C LYS A 68 10.21 -5.24 24.92
N HIS A 69 9.92 -5.32 23.62
CA HIS A 69 9.41 -4.23 22.82
C HIS A 69 7.99 -4.52 22.40
N VAL A 70 7.14 -3.51 22.39
CA VAL A 70 5.76 -3.58 21.93
C VAL A 70 5.70 -2.89 20.58
N ILE A 71 5.33 -3.65 19.56
CA ILE A 71 5.09 -3.15 18.20
C ILE A 71 3.59 -2.96 18.07
N THR A 72 3.14 -1.76 17.72
CA THR A 72 1.71 -1.42 17.60
C THR A 72 1.41 -0.88 16.21
N ASN A 73 0.50 -1.55 15.50
CA ASN A 73 -0.05 -1.05 14.24
C ASN A 73 -1.18 -0.07 14.57
N LYS A 74 -0.94 1.23 14.42
CA LYS A 74 -1.96 2.28 14.56
C LYS A 74 -2.72 2.53 13.25
N GLY A 75 -2.25 1.96 12.14
CA GLY A 75 -2.85 2.10 10.83
C GLY A 75 -4.12 1.28 10.64
N THR A 76 -4.77 1.53 9.50
CA THR A 76 -6.03 0.88 9.10
C THR A 76 -5.84 -0.40 8.28
N GLN A 77 -4.63 -0.67 7.82
CA GLN A 77 -4.29 -1.82 6.99
C GLN A 77 -3.49 -2.85 7.79
N ARG A 78 -3.66 -4.13 7.43
CA ARG A 78 -2.85 -5.21 7.98
C ARG A 78 -1.42 -5.08 7.47
N ILE A 79 -0.46 -5.16 8.38
CA ILE A 79 0.95 -5.11 8.02
C ILE A 79 1.61 -6.45 8.30
N VAL A 80 2.63 -6.73 7.51
CA VAL A 80 3.55 -7.83 7.74
C VAL A 80 4.89 -7.23 8.09
N TRP A 81 5.51 -7.63 9.19
CA TRP A 81 6.82 -7.10 9.58
C TRP A 81 7.87 -8.19 9.68
N LYS A 82 9.12 -7.83 9.37
CA LYS A 82 10.30 -8.68 9.48
C LYS A 82 11.43 -7.94 10.16
N VAL A 83 11.96 -8.53 11.23
CA VAL A 83 13.15 -8.03 11.92
C VAL A 83 14.41 -8.61 11.28
N ARG A 84 15.38 -7.73 11.07
CA ARG A 84 16.77 -8.09 10.81
C ARG A 84 17.62 -7.63 11.99
N CYS A 85 18.37 -8.56 12.58
CA CYS A 85 19.39 -8.25 13.57
C CYS A 85 20.75 -8.19 12.87
N SER A 86 21.55 -7.17 13.18
CA SER A 86 22.90 -7.00 12.60
C SER A 86 23.89 -8.05 13.11
N ASN A 87 23.70 -8.60 14.31
CA ASN A 87 24.55 -9.64 14.88
C ASN A 87 23.74 -10.77 15.55
N ASN A 88 23.50 -11.84 14.80
CA ASN A 88 22.73 -13.01 15.26
C ASN A 88 23.53 -13.97 16.17
N SER A 89 24.84 -13.74 16.34
CA SER A 89 25.69 -14.51 17.24
C SER A 89 25.53 -14.04 18.68
N LEU A 90 25.29 -12.74 18.88
CA LEU A 90 25.16 -12.12 20.21
C LEU A 90 23.71 -11.97 20.65
N PHE A 91 22.77 -11.77 19.72
CA PHE A 91 21.37 -11.53 20.04
C PHE A 91 20.44 -12.54 19.37
N LYS A 92 19.38 -12.90 20.07
CA LYS A 92 18.25 -13.66 19.54
C LYS A 92 16.98 -12.82 19.64
N VAL A 93 16.24 -12.79 18.54
CA VAL A 93 15.00 -12.04 18.44
C VAL A 93 13.85 -13.01 18.18
N CYS A 94 12.73 -12.82 18.87
CA CYS A 94 11.51 -13.59 18.67
C CYS A 94 10.28 -12.69 18.86
N PRO A 95 9.33 -12.64 17.91
CA PRO A 95 9.34 -13.28 16.59
C PRO A 95 10.24 -12.54 15.58
N VAL A 96 10.75 -13.24 14.57
CA VAL A 96 11.52 -12.62 13.45
C VAL A 96 10.58 -12.07 12.37
N PHE A 97 9.40 -12.66 12.25
CA PHE A 97 8.39 -12.34 11.25
C PHE A 97 7.01 -12.57 11.86
N ALA A 98 6.09 -11.63 11.66
CA ALA A 98 4.69 -11.79 12.05
C ALA A 98 3.76 -10.89 11.24
N PHE A 99 2.47 -11.24 11.29
CA PHE A 99 1.37 -10.41 10.82
C PHE A 99 0.86 -9.57 12.00
N LEU A 100 0.51 -8.31 11.73
CA LEU A 100 -0.09 -7.43 12.71
C LEU A 100 -1.33 -6.77 12.10
N ASP A 101 -2.49 -7.09 12.67
CA ASP A 101 -3.77 -6.54 12.22
C ASP A 101 -3.90 -5.06 12.63
N PRO A 102 -4.82 -4.29 12.01
CA PRO A 102 -5.08 -2.90 12.37
C PRO A 102 -5.40 -2.74 13.86
N ASN A 103 -4.84 -1.71 14.50
CA ASN A 103 -5.03 -1.40 15.93
C ASN A 103 -4.61 -2.51 16.90
N GLN A 104 -3.75 -3.44 16.46
CA GLN A 104 -3.20 -4.50 17.30
C GLN A 104 -1.76 -4.23 17.70
N SER A 105 -1.39 -4.80 18.84
CA SER A 105 -0.03 -4.75 19.39
C SER A 105 0.53 -6.15 19.54
N MET A 106 1.84 -6.29 19.38
CA MET A 106 2.54 -7.55 19.53
C MET A 106 3.90 -7.37 20.19
N ASP A 107 4.25 -8.35 21.02
CA ASP A 107 5.47 -8.34 21.80
C ASP A 107 6.65 -8.92 21.01
N LEU A 108 7.71 -8.12 20.87
CA LEU A 108 9.01 -8.49 20.34
C LEU A 108 9.99 -8.68 21.50
N HIS A 109 10.53 -9.89 21.62
CA HIS A 109 11.52 -10.24 22.62
C HIS A 109 12.91 -10.26 22.00
N VAL A 110 13.82 -9.48 22.58
CA VAL A 110 15.24 -9.46 22.21
C VAL A 110 16.04 -9.99 23.39
N ARG A 111 16.76 -11.08 23.20
CA ARG A 111 17.63 -11.70 24.21
C ARG A 111 19.09 -11.54 23.84
N SER A 112 19.89 -11.00 24.76
CA SER A 112 21.34 -11.03 24.69
C SER A 112 21.85 -12.40 25.16
N LEU A 113 22.75 -13.01 24.39
CA LEU A 113 23.31 -14.35 24.63
C LEU A 113 24.72 -14.32 25.23
N VAL A 114 25.40 -13.18 25.23
CA VAL A 114 26.82 -13.11 25.59
C VAL A 114 27.02 -12.17 26.78
N GLU A 115 27.83 -12.65 27.72
CA GLU A 115 28.40 -11.84 28.80
C GLU A 115 29.47 -10.91 28.20
N TYR A 116 29.47 -9.62 28.54
CA TYR A 116 30.46 -8.59 28.15
C TYR A 116 30.32 -7.89 26.79
N SER A 117 29.15 -7.33 26.46
CA SER A 117 29.07 -6.45 25.28
C SER A 117 27.92 -5.45 25.28
N ILE A 118 28.25 -4.20 25.61
CA ILE A 118 27.42 -3.00 25.37
C ILE A 118 27.49 -2.68 23.87
N TYR A 119 26.80 -3.46 23.03
CA TYR A 119 26.70 -3.15 21.60
C TYR A 119 25.30 -2.62 21.26
N CYS A 120 25.24 -1.36 20.83
CA CYS A 120 24.08 -0.79 20.15
C CYS A 120 23.83 -1.58 18.86
N THR A 121 22.87 -2.50 18.89
CA THR A 121 22.51 -3.31 17.73
C THR A 121 21.31 -2.67 17.05
N LEU A 122 21.49 -2.21 15.82
CA LEU A 122 20.40 -1.68 15.00
C LEU A 122 19.49 -2.84 14.55
N LEU A 123 18.22 -2.82 15.00
CA LEU A 123 17.17 -3.67 14.44
C LEU A 123 16.54 -2.95 13.24
N HIS A 124 16.67 -3.55 12.05
CA HIS A 124 15.96 -3.06 10.87
C HIS A 124 14.63 -3.81 10.77
N ILE A 125 13.52 -3.09 10.88
CA ILE A 125 12.17 -3.64 10.72
C ILE A 125 11.66 -3.22 9.34
N ALA A 126 11.52 -4.19 8.45
CA ALA A 126 10.90 -4.00 7.14
C ALA A 126 9.44 -4.42 7.22
N TYR A 127 8.56 -3.72 6.50
CA TYR A 127 7.12 -4.03 6.48
C TYR A 127 6.55 -4.02 5.05
N LEU A 128 5.46 -4.76 4.86
CA LEU A 128 4.70 -4.85 3.61
C LEU A 128 3.20 -4.66 3.93
N PHE A 129 2.52 -3.90 3.08
CA PHE A 129 1.06 -3.80 3.06
C PHE A 129 0.50 -4.97 2.25
N SER A 130 -0.54 -5.63 2.78
CA SER A 130 -1.24 -6.72 2.09
C SER A 130 -2.52 -6.25 1.44
#